data_AF-A0A7E5W853-F1
#
_entry.id   AF-A0A7E5W853-F1
#
_cell.length_a   1.000
_cell.length_b   1.000
_cell.length_c   1.000
_cell.angle_alpha   90.00
_cell.angle_beta   90.00
_cell.angle_gamma   90.00
#
_symmetry.space_group_name_H-M   'P 1'
#
loop_
_entity.id
_entity.type
_entity.pdbx_description
1 polymer ?
#
loop_
_entity_poly.entity_id
_entity_poly.type
_entity_poly.pdbx_seq_one_letter_code
_entity_poly.pdbx_strand_id
1 'polypeptide(L)'
;MALDLAKEEVFWTRAMTLRLVKFIKSKPTIWNRKHSKYSSIMHRDQIYRQFAFIYGNNKFTGEDVKDQWIRIRTTFVGLMKRLKASKAKGETYNITWYLWDACSFLYKKDPPKGNDRKIKKEQGNASDNVDATCHNVANGLVNAIRGTQNDVCYGDDTKYSNLTRYVAGKLYQMSSYDAARISCKMLDFLNLEMNEVISI
;
A
#
# COMPACT_ATOMS: atom_id res chain seq x y z
N MET A 1 18.49 -32.20 -26.57
CA MET A 1 19.40 -31.42 -25.71
C MET A 1 18.58 -30.35 -25.02
N ALA A 2 18.29 -30.54 -23.74
CA ALA A 2 17.55 -29.56 -22.95
C ALA A 2 18.48 -28.37 -22.69
N LEU A 3 18.10 -27.17 -23.16
CA LEU A 3 18.73 -25.93 -22.70
C LEU A 3 18.38 -25.77 -21.22
N ASP A 4 19.30 -26.24 -20.38
CA ASP A 4 19.45 -25.79 -19.00
C ASP A 4 19.98 -24.35 -19.08
N LEU A 5 19.11 -23.43 -19.49
CA LEU A 5 19.30 -22.00 -19.33
C LEU A 5 19.33 -21.80 -17.83
N ALA A 6 20.55 -21.81 -17.28
CA ALA A 6 20.88 -21.40 -15.94
C ALA A 6 19.94 -20.27 -15.54
N LYS A 7 18.98 -20.58 -14.66
CA LYS A 7 18.11 -19.60 -14.05
C LYS A 7 19.03 -18.59 -13.39
N GLU A 8 19.29 -17.46 -14.04
CA GLU A 8 19.99 -16.35 -13.43
C GLU A 8 19.36 -16.13 -12.06
N GLU A 9 20.15 -16.26 -10.99
CA GLU A 9 19.61 -16.21 -9.66
C GLU A 9 19.01 -14.82 -9.43
N VAL A 10 17.69 -14.74 -9.43
CA VAL A 10 17.01 -13.49 -9.20
C VAL A 10 16.90 -13.25 -7.71
N PHE A 11 17.63 -12.25 -7.23
CA PHE A 11 17.79 -12.03 -5.81
C PHE A 11 16.62 -11.25 -5.20
N TRP A 12 15.91 -11.90 -4.29
CA TRP A 12 14.91 -11.26 -3.44
C TRP A 12 15.56 -10.45 -2.33
N THR A 13 15.72 -9.14 -2.56
CA THR A 13 16.20 -8.23 -1.50
C THR A 13 15.14 -8.03 -0.41
N ARG A 14 15.56 -7.60 0.79
CA ARG A 14 14.63 -7.25 1.88
C ARG A 14 13.63 -6.18 1.46
N ALA A 15 14.09 -5.17 0.72
CA ALA A 15 13.25 -4.10 0.20
C ALA A 15 12.21 -4.63 -0.80
N MET A 16 12.62 -5.48 -1.74
CA MET A 16 11.71 -6.08 -2.72
C MET A 16 10.66 -6.99 -2.05
N THR A 17 11.11 -7.79 -1.07
CA THR A 17 10.22 -8.66 -0.29
C THR A 17 9.21 -7.83 0.51
N LEU A 18 9.63 -6.71 1.11
CA LEU A 18 8.72 -5.79 1.79
C LEU A 18 7.73 -5.13 0.83
N ARG A 19 8.16 -4.74 -0.38
CA ARG A 19 7.28 -4.23 -1.44
C ARG A 19 6.23 -5.26 -1.82
N LEU A 20 6.61 -6.52 -1.98
CA LEU A 20 5.67 -7.62 -2.26
C LEU A 20 4.58 -7.72 -1.18
N VAL A 21 4.97 -7.69 0.10
CA VAL A 21 4.01 -7.77 1.20
C VAL A 21 3.04 -6.57 1.18
N LYS A 22 3.55 -5.35 0.98
CA LYS A 22 2.72 -4.14 0.89
C LYS A 22 1.77 -4.19 -0.32
N PHE A 23 2.26 -4.65 -1.46
CA PHE A 23 1.45 -4.83 -2.66
C PHE A 23 0.32 -5.84 -2.43
N ILE A 24 0.63 -7.01 -1.86
CA ILE A 24 -0.38 -8.04 -1.58
C ILE A 24 -1.39 -7.56 -0.52
N LYS A 25 -0.95 -6.82 0.50
CA LYS A 25 -1.85 -6.19 1.49
C LYS A 25 -2.92 -5.33 0.80
N SER A 26 -2.54 -4.59 -0.26
CA SER A 26 -3.46 -3.76 -1.05
C SER A 26 -4.44 -4.55 -1.94
N LYS A 27 -4.25 -5.87 -2.09
CA LYS A 27 -5.06 -6.74 -2.96
C LYS A 27 -5.77 -7.82 -2.13
N PRO A 28 -6.94 -7.52 -1.52
CA PRO A 28 -7.69 -8.47 -0.69
C PRO A 28 -8.04 -9.79 -1.38
N THR A 29 -8.12 -9.81 -2.71
CA THR A 29 -8.33 -11.01 -3.53
C THR A 29 -7.29 -12.12 -3.29
N ILE A 30 -6.07 -11.77 -2.87
CA ILE A 30 -4.99 -12.73 -2.63
C ILE A 30 -5.11 -13.41 -1.25
N TRP A 31 -5.49 -12.65 -0.23
CA TRP A 31 -5.33 -13.08 1.17
C TRP A 31 -6.64 -13.13 1.96
N ASN A 32 -7.66 -12.37 1.56
CA ASN A 32 -8.93 -12.32 2.27
C ASN A 32 -9.90 -13.36 1.71
N ARG A 33 -10.06 -14.47 2.45
CA ARG A 33 -11.02 -15.54 2.11
C ARG A 33 -12.47 -15.10 1.97
N LYS A 34 -12.85 -13.97 2.58
CA LYS A 34 -14.22 -13.42 2.50
C LYS A 34 -14.43 -12.59 1.22
N HIS A 35 -13.37 -12.30 0.47
CA HIS A 35 -13.49 -11.53 -0.76
C HIS A 35 -14.05 -12.41 -1.88
N SER A 36 -15.04 -11.90 -2.62
CA SER A 36 -15.76 -12.64 -3.68
C SER A 36 -14.84 -13.31 -4.69
N LYS A 37 -13.76 -12.62 -5.09
CA LYS A 37 -12.78 -13.10 -6.06
C LYS A 37 -11.63 -13.94 -5.48
N TYR A 38 -11.66 -14.32 -4.18
CA TYR A 38 -10.57 -15.09 -3.56
C TYR A 38 -10.38 -16.49 -4.17
N SER A 39 -11.46 -17.12 -4.62
CA SER A 39 -11.43 -18.45 -5.25
C SER A 39 -10.81 -18.43 -6.65
N SER A 40 -10.80 -17.28 -7.32
CA SER A 40 -10.31 -17.19 -8.70
C SER A 40 -8.79 -17.32 -8.75
N ILE A 41 -8.30 -18.47 -9.20
CA ILE A 41 -6.87 -18.72 -9.46
C ILE A 41 -6.35 -17.71 -10.48
N MET A 42 -7.06 -17.55 -11.60
CA MET A 42 -6.67 -16.65 -12.68
C MET A 42 -6.46 -15.20 -12.23
N HIS A 43 -7.33 -14.67 -11.35
CA HIS A 43 -7.15 -13.31 -10.82
C HIS A 43 -5.92 -13.20 -9.91
N ARG A 44 -5.60 -14.24 -9.13
CA ARG A 44 -4.43 -14.25 -8.26
C ARG A 44 -3.15 -14.31 -9.06
N ASP A 45 -3.10 -15.18 -10.08
CA ASP A 45 -1.96 -15.28 -10.98
C ASP A 45 -1.72 -13.98 -11.76
N GLN A 46 -2.80 -13.30 -12.17
CA GLN A 46 -2.68 -12.00 -12.81
C GLN A 46 -2.06 -10.95 -11.88
N ILE A 47 -2.41 -10.96 -10.60
CA ILE A 47 -1.83 -10.04 -9.61
C ILE A 47 -0.34 -10.32 -9.41
N TYR A 48 0.08 -11.59 -9.40
CA TYR A 48 1.51 -11.93 -9.31
C TYR A 48 2.27 -11.48 -10.56
N ARG A 49 1.70 -11.70 -11.76
CA ARG A 49 2.26 -11.17 -13.01
C ARG A 49 2.36 -9.64 -13.02
N GLN A 50 1.36 -8.95 -12.49
CA GLN A 50 1.40 -7.48 -12.34
C GLN A 50 2.55 -7.03 -11.43
N PHE A 51 2.78 -7.70 -10.31
CA PHE A 51 3.92 -7.37 -9.45
C PHE A 51 5.25 -7.59 -10.17
N ALA A 52 5.41 -8.75 -10.83
CA ALA A 52 6.58 -9.09 -11.62
C ALA A 52 6.86 -8.04 -12.71
N PHE A 53 5.82 -7.58 -13.41
CA PHE A 53 5.93 -6.55 -14.43
C PHE A 53 6.37 -5.19 -13.86
N ILE A 54 5.70 -4.72 -12.80
CA ILE A 54 5.93 -3.37 -12.24
C ILE A 54 7.28 -3.28 -11.51
N TYR A 55 7.68 -4.32 -10.78
CA TYR A 55 8.82 -4.26 -9.86
C TYR A 55 9.96 -5.20 -10.23
N GLY A 56 9.73 -6.14 -11.14
CA GLY A 56 10.71 -7.18 -11.43
C GLY A 56 11.72 -6.82 -12.51
N ASN A 57 11.53 -5.75 -13.29
CA ASN A 57 12.40 -5.39 -14.42
C ASN A 57 12.76 -6.61 -15.29
N ASN A 58 11.74 -7.42 -15.64
CA ASN A 58 11.85 -8.70 -16.37
C ASN A 58 12.66 -9.81 -15.68
N LYS A 59 13.08 -9.63 -14.42
CA LYS A 59 13.80 -10.65 -13.66
C LYS A 59 12.89 -11.65 -12.97
N PHE A 60 11.73 -11.22 -12.44
CA PHE A 60 10.79 -12.13 -11.82
C PHE A 60 9.69 -12.55 -12.81
N THR A 61 9.32 -13.82 -12.79
CA THR A 61 8.06 -14.29 -13.36
C THR A 61 6.93 -14.19 -12.32
N GLY A 62 5.68 -14.28 -12.77
CA GLY A 62 4.55 -14.37 -11.85
C GLY A 62 4.63 -15.59 -10.92
N GLU A 63 5.26 -16.68 -11.34
CA GLU A 63 5.44 -17.87 -10.51
C GLU A 63 6.48 -17.62 -9.41
N ASP A 64 7.60 -16.95 -9.72
CA ASP A 64 8.61 -16.59 -8.70
C ASP A 64 8.02 -15.72 -7.59
N VAL A 65 7.15 -14.77 -7.97
CA VAL A 65 6.43 -13.91 -7.02
C VAL A 65 5.48 -14.72 -6.14
N LYS A 66 4.76 -15.68 -6.73
CA LYS A 66 3.85 -16.57 -6.01
C LYS A 66 4.59 -17.45 -5.02
N ASP A 67 5.70 -18.05 -5.44
CA ASP A 67 6.55 -18.89 -4.58
C ASP A 67 7.13 -18.09 -3.41
N GLN A 68 7.60 -16.89 -3.69
CA GLN A 68 8.09 -16.00 -2.65
C GLN A 68 6.98 -15.62 -1.65
N TRP A 69 5.77 -15.35 -2.14
CA TRP A 69 4.63 -15.09 -1.27
C TRP A 69 4.26 -16.29 -0.40
N ILE A 70 4.26 -17.51 -0.97
CA ILE A 70 4.01 -18.75 -0.23
C ILE A 70 5.05 -18.93 0.88
N ARG A 71 6.32 -18.66 0.59
CA ARG A 71 7.42 -18.70 1.57
C ARG A 71 7.16 -17.75 2.73
N ILE A 72 6.91 -16.47 2.44
CA ILE A 72 6.60 -15.42 3.44
C ILE A 72 5.42 -15.86 4.33
N ARG A 73 4.32 -16.32 3.71
CA ARG A 73 3.12 -16.72 4.43
C ARG A 73 3.38 -17.93 5.33
N THR A 74 4.16 -18.90 4.86
CA THR A 74 4.51 -20.10 5.62
C THR A 74 5.33 -19.74 6.86
N THR A 75 6.34 -18.88 6.70
CA THR A 75 7.13 -18.35 7.83
C THR A 75 6.23 -17.64 8.83
N PHE A 76 5.35 -16.74 8.37
CA PHE A 76 4.43 -16.01 9.24
C PHE A 76 3.49 -16.94 10.02
N VAL A 77 2.90 -17.95 9.36
CA VAL A 77 2.04 -18.94 10.03
C VAL A 77 2.82 -19.75 11.07
N GLY A 78 4.07 -20.12 10.79
CA GLY A 78 4.94 -20.79 11.75
C GLY A 78 5.21 -19.95 12.99
N LEU A 79 5.56 -18.67 12.80
CA LEU A 79 5.77 -17.72 13.90
C LEU A 79 4.51 -17.53 14.75
N MET A 80 3.34 -17.42 14.12
CA MET A 80 2.06 -17.35 14.84
C MET A 80 1.79 -18.59 15.69
N LYS A 81 2.08 -19.79 15.18
CA LYS A 81 1.90 -21.04 15.95
C LYS A 81 2.81 -21.05 17.18
N ARG A 82 4.08 -20.64 17.04
CA ARG A 82 5.03 -20.54 18.14
C ARG A 82 4.59 -19.50 19.19
N LEU A 83 4.13 -18.33 18.75
CA LEU A 83 3.59 -17.29 19.63
C LEU A 83 2.40 -17.81 20.45
N LYS A 84 1.46 -18.52 19.81
CA LYS A 84 0.31 -19.12 20.50
C LYS A 84 0.73 -20.20 21.50
N ALA A 85 1.67 -21.06 21.13
CA ALA A 85 2.17 -22.12 21.99
C ALA A 85 2.90 -21.56 23.23
N SER A 86 3.74 -20.55 23.04
CA SER A 86 4.45 -19.88 24.14
C SER A 86 3.49 -19.14 25.08
N LYS A 87 2.48 -18.45 24.53
CA LYS A 87 1.42 -17.83 25.33
C LYS A 87 0.65 -18.85 26.18
N ALA A 88 0.38 -20.04 25.65
CA ALA A 88 -0.28 -21.12 26.40
C ALA A 88 0.60 -21.67 27.54
N LYS A 89 1.93 -21.54 27.43
CA LYS A 89 2.90 -21.90 28.46
C LYS A 89 3.20 -20.78 29.46
N GLY A 90 2.62 -19.59 29.27
CA GLY A 90 2.91 -18.41 30.11
C GLY A 90 4.28 -17.76 29.82
N GLU A 91 4.92 -18.12 28.70
CA GLU A 91 6.23 -17.61 28.31
C GLU A 91 6.08 -16.37 27.41
N THR A 92 7.07 -15.46 27.48
CA THR A 92 7.17 -14.32 26.56
C THR A 92 7.93 -14.73 25.30
N TYR A 93 7.25 -14.79 24.16
CA TYR A 93 7.89 -15.03 22.86
C TYR A 93 8.03 -13.73 22.06
N ASN A 94 9.27 -13.27 21.90
CA ASN A 94 9.60 -12.08 21.10
C ASN A 94 9.88 -12.47 19.65
N ILE A 95 9.15 -11.86 18.71
CA ILE A 95 9.30 -12.10 17.28
C ILE A 95 10.21 -11.04 16.67
N THR A 96 11.36 -11.45 16.14
CA THR A 96 12.39 -10.57 15.55
C THR A 96 12.35 -10.52 14.02
N TRP A 97 11.35 -11.15 13.40
CA TRP A 97 11.28 -11.26 11.95
C TRP A 97 10.87 -9.92 11.31
N TYR A 98 11.70 -9.40 10.41
CA TYR A 98 11.55 -8.05 9.82
C TYR A 98 10.25 -7.81 9.03
N LEU A 99 9.52 -8.86 8.63
CA LEU A 99 8.22 -8.75 7.95
C LEU A 99 7.03 -8.95 8.89
N TRP A 100 7.26 -9.15 10.19
CA TRP A 100 6.21 -9.46 11.15
C TRP A 100 5.10 -8.40 11.13
N ASP A 101 5.46 -7.13 11.29
CA ASP A 101 4.50 -6.03 11.31
C ASP A 101 3.85 -5.84 9.93
N ALA A 102 4.61 -6.02 8.86
CA ALA A 102 4.10 -5.93 7.50
C ALA A 102 3.06 -7.02 7.19
N CYS A 103 3.20 -8.22 7.75
CA CYS A 103 2.29 -9.34 7.58
C CYS A 103 1.12 -9.37 8.57
N SER A 104 1.09 -8.46 9.56
CA SER A 104 0.06 -8.41 10.61
C SER A 104 -1.39 -8.37 10.07
N PHE A 105 -1.62 -7.85 8.85
CA PHE A 105 -2.94 -7.83 8.20
C PHE A 105 -3.50 -9.24 7.89
N LEU A 106 -2.64 -10.26 7.81
CA LEU A 106 -3.06 -11.65 7.65
C LEU A 106 -3.68 -12.20 8.93
N TYR A 107 -3.39 -11.57 10.07
CA TYR A 107 -3.95 -11.92 11.35
C TYR A 107 -5.28 -11.21 11.56
N LYS A 108 -6.37 -11.97 11.46
CA LYS A 108 -7.66 -11.53 12.00
C LYS A 108 -7.56 -11.59 13.53
N LYS A 109 -7.49 -10.43 14.20
CA LYS A 109 -8.25 -10.33 15.44
C LYS A 109 -9.71 -10.33 14.98
N ASP A 110 -10.44 -11.41 15.23
CA ASP A 110 -11.88 -11.21 15.35
C ASP A 110 -12.05 -10.08 16.38
N PRO A 111 -12.82 -9.01 16.08
CA PRO A 111 -13.21 -8.11 17.16
C PRO A 111 -13.79 -9.01 18.26
N PRO A 112 -13.50 -8.73 19.55
CA PRO A 112 -14.20 -9.42 20.62
C PRO A 112 -15.68 -9.34 20.26
N LYS A 113 -16.39 -10.47 20.24
CA LYS A 113 -17.86 -10.46 20.25
C LYS A 113 -18.24 -9.79 21.56
N GLY A 114 -18.22 -8.46 21.56
CA GLY A 114 -18.63 -7.63 22.65
C GLY A 114 -20.13 -7.83 22.76
N ASN A 115 -20.54 -8.39 23.89
CA ASN A 115 -21.93 -8.46 24.29
C ASN A 115 -22.61 -7.12 24.00
N ASP A 116 -23.78 -7.19 23.36
CA ASP A 116 -24.70 -6.09 23.21
C ASP A 116 -24.99 -5.47 24.58
N ARG A 117 -24.28 -4.40 24.91
CA ARG A 117 -24.70 -3.44 25.92
C ARG A 117 -24.87 -2.11 25.22
N LYS A 118 -26.14 -1.83 24.90
CA LYS A 118 -26.68 -0.50 24.61
C LYS A 118 -25.95 0.54 25.46
N ILE A 119 -25.27 1.48 24.83
CA ILE A 119 -25.01 2.79 25.42
C ILE A 119 -25.59 3.82 24.47
N LYS A 120 -26.41 4.68 25.09
CA LYS A 120 -27.31 5.65 24.50
C LYS A 120 -26.55 6.69 23.66
N LYS A 121 -27.26 7.23 22.67
CA LYS A 121 -26.98 8.54 22.08
C LYS A 121 -26.77 9.57 23.18
N GLU A 122 -25.71 10.35 23.07
CA GLU A 122 -25.70 11.74 23.51
C GLU A 122 -24.82 12.54 22.54
N GLN A 123 -25.45 13.56 21.96
CA GLN A 123 -24.84 14.60 21.15
C GLN A 123 -24.09 15.58 22.06
N GLY A 124 -23.01 16.18 21.55
CA GLY A 124 -22.69 17.58 21.87
C GLY A 124 -21.27 17.91 22.31
N ASN A 125 -20.54 18.51 21.37
CA ASN A 125 -19.62 19.66 21.50
C ASN A 125 -18.11 19.50 21.78
N ALA A 126 -17.39 20.49 21.20
CA ALA A 126 -15.96 20.84 21.18
C ALA A 126 -15.15 20.21 20.01
N SER A 127 -14.90 20.89 18.90
CA SER A 127 -14.12 22.13 18.66
C SER A 127 -12.61 21.87 18.61
N ASP A 128 -12.06 22.20 17.43
CA ASP A 128 -10.75 22.77 17.14
C ASP A 128 -9.48 21.92 17.34
N ASN A 129 -9.18 21.04 16.38
CA ASN A 129 -7.78 20.65 16.08
C ASN A 129 -7.56 20.06 14.67
N VAL A 130 -8.63 19.76 13.93
CA VAL A 130 -8.53 19.05 12.64
C VAL A 130 -8.12 19.99 11.50
N ASP A 131 -8.30 21.30 11.68
CA ASP A 131 -8.09 22.29 10.61
C ASP A 131 -6.60 22.56 10.34
N ALA A 132 -5.76 22.57 11.38
CA ALA A 132 -4.32 22.81 11.25
C ALA A 132 -3.60 21.72 10.43
N THR A 133 -4.04 20.47 10.55
CA THR A 133 -3.42 19.34 9.83
C THR A 133 -3.77 19.39 8.33
N CYS A 134 -5.01 19.77 7.99
CA CYS A 134 -5.43 19.88 6.60
C CYS A 134 -4.84 21.12 5.92
N HIS A 135 -4.70 22.23 6.66
CA HIS A 135 -4.04 23.44 6.16
C HIS A 135 -2.57 23.18 5.81
N ASN A 136 -1.87 22.39 6.62
CA ASN A 136 -0.46 22.05 6.38
C ASN A 136 -0.27 21.16 5.15
N VAL A 137 -1.19 20.22 4.90
CA VAL A 137 -1.16 19.36 3.70
C VAL A 137 -1.53 20.14 2.45
N ALA A 138 -2.56 20.99 2.53
CA ALA A 138 -2.95 21.86 1.43
C ALA A 138 -1.83 22.87 1.08
N ASN A 139 -1.21 23.49 2.09
CA ASN A 139 -0.08 24.39 1.88
C ASN A 139 1.16 23.65 1.37
N GLY A 140 1.40 22.41 1.82
CA GLY A 140 2.45 21.56 1.27
C GLY A 140 2.25 21.25 -0.21
N LEU A 141 1.01 20.95 -0.62
CA LEU A 141 0.67 20.75 -2.03
C LEU A 141 0.81 22.04 -2.85
N VAL A 142 0.28 23.16 -2.35
CA VAL A 142 0.38 24.47 -3.02
C VAL A 142 1.84 24.90 -3.15
N ASN A 143 2.66 24.66 -2.14
CA ASN A 143 4.10 24.97 -2.17
C ASN A 143 4.88 24.04 -3.09
N ALA A 144 4.53 22.75 -3.17
CA ALA A 144 5.15 21.84 -4.13
C ALA A 144 4.82 22.24 -5.57
N ILE A 145 3.55 22.58 -5.84
CA ILE A 145 3.08 23.02 -7.17
C ILE A 145 3.67 24.39 -7.54
N ARG A 146 3.80 25.31 -6.58
CA ARG A 146 4.44 26.62 -6.78
C ARG A 146 5.97 26.53 -6.86
N GLY A 147 6.58 25.62 -6.14
CA GLY A 147 8.02 25.32 -6.22
C GLY A 147 8.41 24.77 -7.58
N THR A 148 7.55 23.94 -8.20
CA THR A 148 7.72 23.48 -9.58
C THR A 148 7.46 24.56 -10.64
N GLN A 149 6.86 25.70 -10.28
CA GLN A 149 6.65 26.84 -11.17
C GLN A 149 7.82 27.83 -11.17
N ASN A 150 8.70 27.80 -10.17
CA ASN A 150 9.86 28.69 -10.11
C ASN A 150 11.02 28.23 -11.02
N ASP A 151 10.92 27.05 -11.64
CA ASP A 151 11.99 26.49 -12.47
C ASP A 151 11.65 26.41 -13.96
N VAL A 152 10.54 26.98 -14.44
CA VAL A 152 10.32 27.37 -15.86
C VAL A 152 8.90 27.95 -16.04
N CYS A 153 8.84 29.05 -16.81
CA CYS A 153 7.67 29.74 -17.38
C CYS A 153 6.89 30.74 -16.50
N TYR A 154 7.41 31.97 -16.46
CA TYR A 154 6.57 33.15 -16.67
C TYR A 154 5.76 32.97 -17.97
N GLY A 155 4.43 33.09 -17.88
CA GLY A 155 3.58 33.07 -19.07
C GLY A 155 2.14 32.69 -18.76
N ASP A 156 1.30 33.72 -18.71
CA ASP A 156 -0.15 33.64 -18.71
C ASP A 156 -0.70 32.63 -19.76
N ASP A 157 -1.85 32.04 -19.43
CA ASP A 157 -2.71 31.21 -20.30
C ASP A 157 -2.20 29.84 -20.77
N THR A 158 -1.32 29.20 -20.01
CA THR A 158 -1.02 27.79 -20.25
C THR A 158 -2.09 26.87 -19.65
N LYS A 159 -2.56 25.92 -20.46
CA LYS A 159 -3.53 24.82 -20.17
C LYS A 159 -3.40 24.18 -18.77
N TYR A 160 -2.18 24.19 -18.22
CA TYR A 160 -1.84 23.67 -16.89
C TYR A 160 -2.35 24.54 -15.74
N SER A 161 -2.46 25.88 -15.91
CA SER A 161 -3.00 26.79 -14.91
C SER A 161 -4.49 26.52 -14.61
N ASN A 162 -5.29 26.33 -15.66
CA ASN A 162 -6.71 25.99 -15.54
C ASN A 162 -6.92 24.60 -14.93
N LEU A 163 -6.08 23.62 -15.31
CA LEU A 163 -6.11 22.29 -14.73
C LEU A 163 -5.78 22.32 -13.24
N THR A 164 -4.72 23.03 -12.85
CA THR A 164 -4.33 23.18 -11.44
C THR A 164 -5.44 23.83 -10.61
N ARG A 165 -6.06 24.90 -11.12
CA ARG A 165 -7.17 25.57 -10.44
C ARG A 165 -8.41 24.66 -10.34
N TYR A 166 -8.70 23.88 -11.38
CA TYR A 166 -9.79 22.90 -11.36
C TYR A 166 -9.54 21.76 -10.34
N VAL A 167 -8.33 21.21 -10.31
CA VAL A 167 -7.94 20.16 -9.36
C VAL A 167 -7.99 20.67 -7.93
N ALA A 168 -7.44 21.85 -7.66
CA ALA A 168 -7.50 22.47 -6.34
C ALA A 168 -8.96 22.75 -5.91
N GLY A 169 -9.79 23.28 -6.80
CA GLY A 169 -11.21 23.49 -6.54
C GLY A 169 -11.96 22.18 -6.25
N LYS A 170 -11.64 21.10 -6.96
CA LYS A 170 -12.22 19.78 -6.70
C LYS A 170 -11.77 19.17 -5.38
N LEU A 171 -10.52 19.33 -5.00
CA LEU A 171 -10.02 18.86 -3.69
C LEU A 171 -10.65 19.64 -2.54
N TYR A 172 -10.88 20.95 -2.71
CA TYR A 172 -11.53 21.79 -1.70
C TYR A 172 -12.99 21.42 -1.43
N GLN A 173 -13.70 20.89 -2.44
CA GLN A 173 -15.08 20.42 -2.31
C GLN A 173 -15.21 19.04 -1.66
N MET A 174 -14.09 18.35 -1.38
CA MET A 174 -14.09 17.00 -0.81
C MET A 174 -13.97 17.03 0.72
N SER A 175 -14.36 15.93 1.36
CA SER A 175 -14.00 15.70 2.76
C SER A 175 -12.47 15.64 2.91
N SER A 176 -11.94 16.05 4.06
CA SER A 176 -10.48 16.06 4.31
C SER A 176 -9.84 14.68 4.09
N TYR A 177 -10.55 13.60 4.43
CA TYR A 177 -10.12 12.23 4.20
C TYR A 177 -10.05 11.88 2.70
N ASP A 178 -11.07 12.27 1.92
CA ASP A 178 -11.11 11.99 0.49
C ASP A 178 -10.10 12.85 -0.29
N ALA A 179 -9.95 14.12 0.07
CA ALA A 179 -8.96 15.01 -0.50
C ALA A 179 -7.53 14.46 -0.29
N ALA A 180 -7.20 14.01 0.93
CA ALA A 180 -5.90 13.41 1.22
C ALA A 180 -5.67 12.11 0.42
N ARG A 181 -6.68 11.24 0.33
CA ARG A 181 -6.59 9.99 -0.43
C ARG A 181 -6.38 10.22 -1.92
N ILE A 182 -7.08 11.18 -2.51
CA ILE A 182 -6.93 11.54 -3.93
C ILE A 182 -5.57 12.20 -4.17
N SER A 183 -5.12 13.10 -3.28
CA SER A 183 -3.81 13.74 -3.37
C SER A 183 -2.66 12.72 -3.32
N CYS A 184 -2.72 11.73 -2.42
CA CYS A 184 -1.71 10.66 -2.37
C CYS A 184 -1.66 9.85 -3.66
N LYS A 185 -2.82 9.53 -4.25
CA LYS A 185 -2.86 8.82 -5.53
C LYS A 185 -2.30 9.65 -6.67
N MET A 186 -2.57 10.96 -6.70
CA MET A 186 -2.01 11.86 -7.71
C MET A 186 -0.48 11.90 -7.63
N LEU A 187 0.08 11.99 -6.43
CA LEU A 187 1.53 11.91 -6.22
C LEU A 187 2.12 10.56 -6.64
N ASP A 188 1.41 9.46 -6.37
CA ASP A 188 1.83 8.13 -6.83
C ASP A 188 1.86 8.04 -8.36
N PHE A 189 0.91 8.66 -9.06
CA PHE A 189 0.91 8.73 -10.53
C PHE A 189 2.06 9.60 -11.08
N LEU A 190 2.29 10.79 -10.49
CA LEU A 190 3.38 11.67 -10.91
C LEU A 190 4.77 11.04 -10.68
N ASN A 191 4.92 10.27 -9.61
CA ASN A 191 6.15 9.50 -9.35
C ASN A 191 6.37 8.33 -10.31
N LEU A 192 5.34 7.87 -11.03
CA LEU A 192 5.49 6.86 -12.07
C LEU A 192 6.01 7.48 -13.37
N GLU A 193 5.55 8.68 -13.74
CA GLU A 193 6.01 9.37 -14.97
C GLU A 193 7.44 9.90 -14.88
N MET A 194 7.91 10.35 -13.70
CA MET A 194 9.31 10.80 -13.56
C MET A 194 10.35 9.67 -13.65
N ASN A 195 9.95 8.40 -13.52
CA ASN A 195 10.83 7.26 -13.73
C ASN A 195 10.94 6.83 -15.20
N GLU A 196 10.06 7.30 -16.10
CA GLU A 196 10.21 7.09 -17.55
C GLU A 196 11.14 8.13 -18.20
N VAL A 197 11.30 9.33 -17.62
CA VAL A 197 12.08 10.41 -18.23
C VAL A 197 13.59 10.34 -17.90
N ILE A 198 14.00 9.61 -16.87
CA ILE A 198 15.43 9.45 -16.50
C ILE A 198 16.11 8.32 -17.30
N SER A 199 15.40 7.68 -18.24
CA SER A 199 15.93 6.55 -19.01
C SER A 199 16.07 6.83 -20.52
N ILE A 200 16.34 8.08 -20.90
CA ILE A 200 16.85 8.45 -22.24
C ILE A 200 18.29 8.92 -22.10
#